data_AF-A0A3Q3G4Z5-F1
#
_entry.id   AF-A0A3Q3G4Z5-F1
#
_cell.length_a   1.000
_cell.length_b   1.000
_cell.length_c   1.000
_cell.angle_alpha   90.00
_cell.angle_beta   90.00
_cell.angle_gamma   90.00
#
_symmetry.space_group_name_H-M   'P 1'
#
loop_
_entity.id
_entity.type
_entity.pdbx_description
1 polymer ?
#
loop_
_entity_poly.entity_id
_entity_poly.type
_entity_poly.pdbx_seq_one_letter_code
_entity_poly.pdbx_strand_id
1 'polypeptide(L)'
;MATFPEYIASNEERDGVRFSWNVWPSSRLEATRMVVPVASLFTPLKERPDLPPIQYEPVLCSRATCRAVLNPLCQVDYRAKLWACNFCYQRNQFPPSYAGISEVNQPAELLPQFSTIEYVVQRGPQMPLVFLYVVDTCMEDEDLQALKESLQMSLSLLPPTALVGLITFGRMVQVHELGCEGISKSYVFRGTKDLNAKQLQEMLGLMKPSAAQGRGPQAAPQPLSNRFLQPVQKIDMNLTDLLGELQRDPWPVTQGKRPLRSLGVAMSIAVGLLEVRGFRFMSVARSMYRDCRPQSRQPRFTSDL
;
A
#
# COMPACT_ATOMS: atom_id res chain seq x y z
N MET A 1 26.11 -23.12 25.27
CA MET A 1 26.59 -22.09 24.33
C MET A 1 25.81 -22.26 23.06
N ALA A 2 25.08 -21.24 22.60
CA ALA A 2 24.42 -21.31 21.30
C ALA A 2 25.49 -21.39 20.21
N THR A 3 25.34 -22.31 19.28
CA THR A 3 26.21 -22.42 18.11
C THR A 3 25.96 -21.23 17.15
N PHE A 4 26.91 -20.90 16.28
CA PHE A 4 26.70 -19.82 15.28
C PHE A 4 25.45 -20.05 14.41
N PRO A 5 25.14 -21.28 13.94
CA PRO A 5 23.89 -21.55 13.23
C PRO A 5 22.64 -21.25 14.06
N GLU A 6 22.61 -21.65 15.34
CA GLU A 6 21.49 -21.36 16.25
C GLU A 6 21.34 -19.86 16.49
N TYR A 7 22.45 -19.13 16.63
CA TYR A 7 22.43 -17.67 16.74
C TYR A 7 21.81 -17.03 15.50
N ILE A 8 22.20 -17.46 14.30
CA ILE A 8 21.64 -16.92 13.05
C ILE A 8 20.13 -17.20 12.98
N ALA A 9 19.72 -18.46 13.23
CA ALA A 9 18.32 -18.85 13.19
C ALA A 9 17.47 -18.08 14.21
N SER A 10 17.97 -17.92 15.44
CA SER A 10 17.26 -17.20 16.51
C SER A 10 17.10 -15.71 16.20
N ASN A 11 18.11 -15.04 15.64
CA ASN A 11 17.98 -13.63 15.25
C ASN A 11 17.06 -13.46 14.03
N GLU A 12 17.10 -14.39 13.07
CA GLU A 12 16.18 -14.38 11.94
C GLU A 12 14.75 -14.57 12.44
N GLU A 13 14.50 -15.51 13.35
CA GLU A 13 13.19 -15.75 13.96
C GLU A 13 12.66 -14.55 14.76
N ARG A 14 13.50 -13.95 15.61
CA ARG A 14 13.13 -12.82 16.48
C ARG A 14 12.97 -11.50 15.73
N ASP A 15 13.99 -11.13 14.96
CA ASP A 15 14.13 -9.79 14.40
C ASP A 15 13.92 -9.74 12.88
N GLY A 16 13.65 -10.88 12.24
CA GLY A 16 13.45 -10.95 10.79
C GLY A 16 14.69 -10.52 10.00
N VAL A 17 15.88 -10.66 10.58
CA VAL A 17 17.13 -10.16 9.99
C VAL A 17 18.17 -11.25 9.85
N ARG A 18 18.86 -11.27 8.71
CA ARG A 18 20.00 -12.14 8.45
C ARG A 18 21.13 -11.35 7.81
N PHE A 19 22.27 -11.29 8.48
CA PHE A 19 23.45 -10.59 7.99
C PHE A 19 24.38 -11.50 7.19
N SER A 20 25.09 -10.91 6.23
CA SER A 20 26.27 -11.54 5.61
C SER A 20 27.40 -11.77 6.63
N TRP A 21 27.54 -10.85 7.59
CA TRP A 21 28.53 -10.90 8.67
C TRP A 21 27.89 -10.49 10.00
N ASN A 22 27.92 -11.38 10.99
CA ASN A 22 27.42 -11.11 12.35
C ASN A 22 28.47 -10.47 13.28
N VAL A 23 29.72 -10.40 12.82
CA VAL A 23 30.81 -9.69 13.49
C VAL A 23 31.40 -8.72 12.46
N TRP A 24 31.44 -7.44 12.80
CA TRP A 24 31.83 -6.38 11.87
C TRP A 24 33.31 -6.03 12.01
N PRO A 25 33.97 -5.59 10.93
CA PRO A 25 35.35 -5.12 10.98
C PRO A 25 35.44 -3.87 11.86
N SER A 26 36.42 -3.83 12.77
CA SER A 26 36.67 -2.66 13.61
C SER A 26 37.49 -1.58 12.90
N SER A 27 38.15 -1.91 11.79
CA SER A 27 39.00 -0.98 11.03
C SER A 27 38.53 -0.78 9.59
N ARG A 28 38.77 0.42 9.05
CA ARG A 28 38.45 0.74 7.65
C ARG A 28 39.27 -0.10 6.65
N LEU A 29 40.48 -0.50 7.04
CA LEU A 29 41.35 -1.34 6.21
C LEU A 29 40.75 -2.75 6.04
N GLU A 30 40.31 -3.35 7.14
CA GLU A 30 39.63 -4.66 7.10
C GLU A 30 38.32 -4.57 6.34
N ALA A 31 37.52 -3.53 6.57
CA ALA A 31 36.26 -3.32 5.86
C ALA A 31 36.46 -3.25 4.33
N THR A 32 37.49 -2.55 3.85
CA THR A 32 37.81 -2.46 2.41
C THR A 32 38.27 -3.80 1.82
N ARG A 33 38.84 -4.69 2.63
CA ARG A 33 39.33 -6.01 2.20
C ARG A 33 38.24 -7.08 2.17
N MET A 34 37.06 -6.80 2.72
CA MET A 34 35.95 -7.75 2.71
C MET A 34 35.41 -7.91 1.29
N VAL A 35 35.45 -9.14 0.77
CA VAL A 35 34.94 -9.47 -0.57
C VAL A 35 33.42 -9.35 -0.63
N VAL A 36 32.73 -9.75 0.45
CA VAL A 36 31.27 -9.63 0.60
C VAL A 36 30.98 -8.46 1.54
N PRO A 37 30.14 -7.48 1.14
CA PRO A 37 29.83 -6.34 2.00
C PRO A 37 29.06 -6.76 3.25
N VAL A 38 29.12 -5.92 4.29
CA VAL A 38 28.20 -6.02 5.44
C VAL A 38 26.81 -5.60 4.96
N ALA A 39 25.93 -6.58 4.82
CA ALA A 39 24.57 -6.40 4.33
C ALA A 39 23.61 -7.26 5.16
N SER A 40 22.33 -6.91 5.14
CA SER A 40 21.27 -7.70 5.77
C SER A 40 20.13 -7.96 4.80
N LEU A 41 19.53 -9.14 4.92
CA LEU A 41 18.19 -9.43 4.47
C LEU A 41 17.26 -9.12 5.63
N PHE A 42 16.34 -8.19 5.43
CA PHE A 42 15.44 -7.70 6.47
C PHE A 42 13.99 -7.88 6.03
N THR A 43 13.20 -8.54 6.88
CA THR A 43 11.77 -8.77 6.70
C THR A 43 11.00 -7.92 7.72
N PRO A 44 10.61 -6.68 7.36
CA PRO A 44 10.01 -5.74 8.31
C PRO A 44 8.67 -6.20 8.89
N LEU A 45 7.89 -6.94 8.10
CA LEU A 45 6.57 -7.46 8.49
C LEU A 45 6.63 -8.98 8.72
N LYS A 46 7.69 -9.45 9.42
CA LYS A 46 7.77 -10.85 9.82
C LYS A 46 6.66 -11.15 10.84
N GLU A 47 5.89 -12.20 10.61
CA GLU A 47 4.82 -12.61 11.51
C GLU A 47 5.40 -13.05 12.87
N ARG A 48 4.84 -12.48 13.94
CA ARG A 48 5.26 -12.70 15.32
C ARG A 48 4.02 -12.88 16.20
N PRO A 49 3.44 -14.09 16.24
CA PRO A 49 2.22 -14.36 17.01
C PRO A 49 2.44 -14.27 18.53
N ASP A 50 3.70 -14.27 18.96
CA ASP A 50 4.13 -14.23 20.35
C ASP A 50 4.13 -12.83 20.98
N LEU A 51 4.13 -11.75 20.17
CA LEU A 51 4.21 -10.37 20.65
C LEU A 51 2.97 -9.58 20.21
N PRO A 52 2.10 -9.15 21.16
CA PRO A 52 0.94 -8.33 20.81
C PRO A 52 1.38 -6.91 20.42
N PRO A 53 0.64 -6.25 19.51
CA PRO A 53 0.93 -4.87 19.12
C PRO A 53 0.65 -3.92 20.28
N ILE A 54 1.52 -2.93 20.44
CA ILE A 54 1.52 -2.04 21.59
C ILE A 54 0.74 -0.76 21.30
N GLN A 55 -0.20 -0.40 22.16
CA GLN A 55 -1.18 0.66 21.93
C GLN A 55 -0.77 2.03 22.51
N TYR A 56 0.50 2.40 22.34
CA TYR A 56 0.98 3.73 22.73
C TYR A 56 1.99 4.26 21.72
N GLU A 57 2.28 5.57 21.79
CA GLU A 57 3.24 6.19 20.88
C GLU A 57 4.69 5.83 21.23
N PRO A 58 5.56 5.61 20.23
CA PRO A 58 6.96 5.31 20.47
C PRO A 58 7.68 6.48 21.13
N VAL A 59 8.54 6.18 22.11
CA VAL A 59 9.35 7.21 22.79
C VAL A 59 10.53 7.57 21.91
N LEU A 60 10.61 8.83 21.47
CA LEU A 60 11.66 9.29 20.56
C LEU A 60 12.76 10.06 21.28
N CYS A 61 13.99 9.92 20.80
CA CYS A 61 15.11 10.76 21.20
C CYS A 61 14.82 12.25 20.90
N SER A 62 15.06 13.12 21.89
CA SER A 62 14.77 14.57 21.82
C SER A 62 15.64 15.32 20.80
N ARG A 63 16.83 14.79 20.49
CA ARG A 63 17.72 15.37 19.47
C ARG A 63 17.08 15.28 18.07
N ALA A 64 16.85 16.44 17.45
CA ALA A 64 16.16 16.57 16.16
C ALA A 64 16.83 15.80 15.01
N THR A 65 18.17 15.70 15.02
CA THR A 65 18.94 14.96 14.01
C THR A 65 18.99 13.45 14.25
N CYS A 66 18.53 12.96 15.41
CA CYS A 66 18.57 11.55 15.76
C CYS A 66 17.18 10.91 15.69
N ARG A 67 16.22 11.38 16.51
CA ARG A 67 14.84 10.84 16.57
C ARG A 67 14.74 9.31 16.67
N ALA A 68 15.79 8.61 17.11
CA ALA A 68 15.77 7.18 17.31
C ALA A 68 14.72 6.79 18.36
N VAL A 69 14.11 5.63 18.18
CA VAL A 69 13.12 5.06 19.10
C VAL A 69 13.86 4.43 20.30
N LEU A 70 13.26 4.55 21.48
CA LEU A 70 13.67 3.82 22.67
C LEU A 70 13.74 2.32 22.37
N ASN A 71 14.83 1.67 22.75
CA ASN A 71 15.07 0.27 22.44
C ASN A 71 15.91 -0.38 23.57
N PRO A 72 16.02 -1.72 23.62
CA PRO A 72 16.70 -2.42 24.72
C PRO A 72 18.19 -2.09 24.88
N LEU A 73 18.82 -1.47 23.88
CA LEU A 73 20.23 -1.07 23.93
C LEU A 73 20.43 0.31 24.58
N CYS A 74 19.36 1.04 24.87
CA CYS A 74 19.42 2.31 25.59
C CYS A 74 19.75 2.09 27.07
N GLN A 75 20.68 2.88 27.60
CA GLN A 75 20.97 2.87 29.03
C GLN A 75 19.92 3.70 29.77
N VAL A 76 19.35 3.14 30.84
CA VAL A 76 18.27 3.76 31.60
C VAL A 76 18.70 4.03 33.04
N ASP A 77 18.45 5.24 33.50
CA ASP A 77 18.56 5.66 34.89
C ASP A 77 17.15 5.77 35.47
N TYR A 78 16.73 4.75 36.21
CA TYR A 78 15.41 4.69 36.84
C TYR A 78 15.25 5.70 37.98
N ARG A 79 16.35 6.13 38.63
CA ARG A 79 16.32 7.08 39.74
C ARG A 79 16.09 8.50 39.23
N ALA A 80 16.83 8.89 38.20
CA ALA A 80 16.67 10.20 37.56
C ALA A 80 15.53 10.22 36.54
N LYS A 81 14.96 9.05 36.19
CA LYS A 81 13.97 8.87 35.12
C LYS A 81 14.47 9.43 33.79
N LEU A 82 15.71 9.06 33.46
CA LEU A 82 16.39 9.45 32.22
C LEU A 82 16.79 8.21 31.43
N TRP A 83 16.95 8.38 30.13
CA TRP A 83 17.57 7.37 29.27
C TRP A 83 18.56 8.01 28.30
N ALA A 84 19.63 7.27 28.00
CA ALA A 84 20.66 7.68 27.05
C ALA A 84 20.46 6.94 25.72
N CYS A 85 20.31 7.69 24.64
CA CYS A 85 20.18 7.13 23.30
C CYS A 85 21.49 6.43 22.88
N ASN A 86 21.41 5.16 22.46
CA ASN A 86 22.55 4.35 22.03
C ASN A 86 23.18 4.81 20.69
N PHE A 87 22.49 5.66 19.92
CA PHE A 87 23.02 6.20 18.67
C PHE A 87 23.80 7.50 18.85
N CYS A 88 23.27 8.44 19.65
CA CYS A 88 23.78 9.81 19.72
C CYS A 88 24.20 10.26 21.12
N TYR A 89 24.06 9.38 22.12
CA TYR A 89 24.35 9.60 23.54
C TYR A 89 23.61 10.79 24.18
N GLN A 90 22.55 11.29 23.53
CA GLN A 90 21.67 12.30 24.11
C GLN A 90 20.94 11.70 25.32
N ARG A 91 20.97 12.42 26.45
CA ARG A 91 20.13 12.13 27.60
C ARG A 91 18.74 12.71 27.36
N ASN A 92 17.73 11.88 27.56
CA ASN A 92 16.33 12.18 27.33
C ASN A 92 15.54 11.92 28.62
N GLN A 93 14.52 12.73 28.86
CA GLN A 93 13.55 12.48 29.93
C GLN A 93 12.48 11.53 29.41
N PHE A 94 11.98 10.65 30.30
CA PHE A 94 10.80 9.87 29.98
C PHE A 94 9.55 10.75 29.89
N PRO A 95 8.57 10.39 29.03
CA PRO A 95 7.29 11.08 29.00
C PRO A 95 6.53 10.87 30.33
N PRO A 96 5.55 11.73 30.65
CA PRO A 96 4.78 11.63 31.90
C PRO A 96 4.08 10.27 32.09
N SER A 97 3.70 9.59 31.01
CA SER A 97 3.11 8.24 31.03
C SER A 97 4.04 7.19 31.65
N TYR A 98 5.35 7.43 31.68
CA TYR A 98 6.38 6.50 32.18
C TYR A 98 6.85 6.93 33.57
N ALA A 99 6.10 7.79 34.28
CA ALA A 99 6.49 8.28 35.60
C ALA A 99 6.67 7.17 36.66
N GLY A 100 6.02 6.01 36.48
CA GLY A 100 6.12 4.84 37.36
C GLY A 100 7.18 3.80 36.95
N ILE A 101 8.08 4.15 36.03
CA ILE A 101 9.12 3.24 35.56
C ILE A 101 10.08 2.85 36.70
N SER A 102 10.39 1.56 36.80
CA SER A 102 11.36 1.02 37.76
C SER A 102 12.06 -0.21 37.18
N GLU A 103 13.09 -0.73 37.86
CA GLU A 103 13.80 -1.94 37.41
C GLU A 103 12.89 -3.16 37.29
N VAL A 104 11.84 -3.24 38.10
CA VAL A 104 10.85 -4.33 38.08
C VAL A 104 9.71 -4.06 37.10
N ASN A 105 9.34 -2.79 36.92
CA ASN A 105 8.28 -2.36 36.02
C ASN A 105 8.87 -1.58 34.84
N GLN A 106 9.44 -2.32 33.90
CA GLN A 106 10.04 -1.77 32.68
C GLN A 106 9.01 -1.77 31.54
N PRO A 107 8.99 -0.73 30.69
CA PRO A 107 8.22 -0.75 29.46
C PRO A 107 8.68 -1.89 28.53
N ALA A 108 7.77 -2.39 27.70
CA ALA A 108 8.06 -3.49 26.79
C ALA A 108 9.26 -3.20 25.87
N GLU A 109 9.41 -1.94 25.43
CA GLU A 109 10.49 -1.48 24.54
C GLU A 109 11.91 -1.69 25.08
N LEU A 110 12.09 -1.85 26.39
CA LEU A 110 13.40 -2.05 27.02
C LEU A 110 13.74 -3.52 27.25
N LEU A 111 12.76 -4.40 27.15
CA LEU A 111 12.96 -5.82 27.38
C LEU A 111 13.65 -6.45 26.16
N PRO A 112 14.74 -7.23 26.33
CA PRO A 112 15.49 -7.81 25.20
C PRO A 112 14.66 -8.70 24.26
N GLN A 113 13.58 -9.30 24.76
CA GLN A 113 12.66 -10.08 23.92
C GLN A 113 11.81 -9.23 22.96
N PHE A 114 11.69 -7.93 23.19
CA PHE A 114 10.98 -6.95 22.35
C PHE A 114 11.94 -6.07 21.55
N SER A 115 13.09 -6.62 21.13
CA SER A 115 14.02 -5.94 20.21
C SER A 115 13.33 -5.51 18.91
N THR A 116 12.38 -6.31 18.43
CA THR A 116 11.45 -5.98 17.35
C THR A 116 10.05 -5.84 17.93
N ILE A 117 9.45 -4.66 17.76
CA ILE A 117 8.16 -4.30 18.39
C ILE A 117 7.32 -3.46 17.43
N GLU A 118 6.00 -3.63 17.49
CA GLU A 118 5.03 -2.90 16.67
C GLU A 118 4.21 -1.93 17.54
N TYR A 119 4.09 -0.68 17.08
CA TYR A 119 3.29 0.36 17.74
C TYR A 119 2.04 0.67 16.93
N VAL A 120 0.90 0.70 17.61
CA VAL A 120 -0.37 1.17 17.05
C VAL A 120 -0.52 2.64 17.38
N VAL A 121 -0.18 3.51 16.43
CA VAL A 121 -0.29 4.96 16.58
C VAL A 121 -1.65 5.43 16.09
N GLN A 122 -2.41 6.13 16.94
CA GLN A 122 -3.70 6.73 16.57
C GLN A 122 -3.49 8.03 15.80
N ARG A 123 -3.03 7.95 14.55
CA ARG A 123 -2.88 9.13 13.68
C ARG A 123 -4.17 9.43 12.91
N GLY A 124 -5.08 10.16 13.55
CA GLY A 124 -6.26 10.70 12.90
C GLY A 124 -7.25 9.64 12.40
N PRO A 125 -8.22 10.04 11.56
CA PRO A 125 -9.23 9.11 11.05
C PRO A 125 -8.57 8.05 10.15
N GLN A 126 -8.89 6.78 10.37
CA GLN A 126 -8.44 5.68 9.52
C GLN A 126 -9.01 5.85 8.12
N MET A 127 -8.13 5.81 7.10
CA MET A 127 -8.56 5.79 5.71
C MET A 127 -9.00 4.37 5.33
N PRO A 128 -10.13 4.22 4.63
CA PRO A 128 -10.55 2.91 4.14
C PRO A 128 -9.56 2.39 3.09
N LEU A 129 -9.46 1.07 2.98
CA LEU A 129 -8.72 0.43 1.89
C LEU A 129 -9.37 0.79 0.55
N VAL A 130 -8.57 0.91 -0.50
CA VAL A 130 -9.06 1.19 -1.86
C VAL A 130 -8.58 0.10 -2.80
N PHE A 131 -9.52 -0.55 -3.48
CA PHE A 131 -9.26 -1.57 -4.49
C PHE A 131 -9.84 -1.11 -5.83
N LEU A 132 -8.98 -1.00 -6.84
CA LEU A 132 -9.38 -0.62 -8.19
C LEU A 132 -9.14 -1.80 -9.12
N TYR A 133 -10.21 -2.41 -9.62
CA TYR A 133 -10.13 -3.48 -10.61
C TYR A 133 -9.88 -2.87 -11.99
N VAL A 134 -8.82 -3.31 -12.65
CA VAL A 134 -8.48 -2.90 -14.03
C VAL A 134 -8.44 -4.15 -14.90
N VAL A 135 -9.49 -4.37 -15.68
CA VAL A 135 -9.81 -5.66 -16.31
C VAL A 135 -9.67 -5.58 -17.82
N ASP A 136 -8.88 -6.49 -18.41
CA ASP A 136 -8.78 -6.66 -19.86
C ASP A 136 -9.98 -7.46 -20.39
N THR A 137 -10.62 -7.00 -21.46
CA THR A 137 -11.71 -7.72 -22.14
C THR A 137 -11.28 -8.31 -23.49
N CYS A 138 -10.01 -8.15 -23.89
CA CYS A 138 -9.44 -8.74 -25.10
C CYS A 138 -8.89 -10.16 -24.85
N MET A 139 -9.73 -11.08 -24.35
CA MET A 139 -9.39 -12.49 -24.09
C MET A 139 -10.51 -13.43 -24.54
N GLU A 140 -10.32 -14.74 -24.37
CA GLU A 140 -11.33 -15.74 -24.70
C GLU A 140 -12.45 -15.80 -23.64
N ASP A 141 -13.64 -16.33 -23.98
CA ASP A 141 -14.82 -16.30 -23.10
C ASP A 141 -14.61 -17.19 -21.90
N GLU A 142 -13.93 -18.33 -22.08
CA GLU A 142 -13.57 -19.24 -21.00
C GLU A 142 -12.62 -18.55 -20.00
N ASP A 143 -11.58 -17.88 -20.51
CA ASP A 143 -10.64 -17.10 -19.69
C ASP A 143 -11.35 -15.94 -18.98
N LEU A 144 -12.21 -15.21 -19.70
CA LEU A 144 -12.95 -14.08 -19.16
C LEU A 144 -13.94 -14.56 -18.08
N GLN A 145 -14.62 -15.68 -18.30
CA GLN A 145 -15.56 -16.26 -17.35
C GLN A 145 -14.84 -16.68 -16.06
N ALA A 146 -13.71 -17.37 -16.16
CA ALA A 146 -12.89 -17.71 -15.00
C ALA A 146 -12.37 -16.47 -14.26
N LEU A 147 -12.04 -15.40 -14.99
CA LEU A 147 -11.64 -14.12 -14.41
C LEU A 147 -12.80 -13.46 -13.65
N LYS A 148 -14.02 -13.45 -14.19
CA LYS A 148 -15.20 -12.90 -13.50
C LYS A 148 -15.44 -13.60 -12.17
N GLU A 149 -15.42 -14.93 -12.16
CA GLU A 149 -15.63 -15.75 -10.96
C GLU A 149 -14.56 -15.45 -9.90
N SER A 150 -13.30 -15.32 -10.33
CA SER A 150 -12.19 -14.96 -9.43
C SER A 150 -12.35 -13.55 -8.84
N LEU A 151 -12.78 -12.58 -9.65
CA LEU A 151 -13.03 -11.21 -9.21
C LEU A 151 -14.19 -11.13 -8.22
N GLN A 152 -15.31 -11.81 -8.51
CA GLN A 152 -16.46 -11.91 -7.60
C GLN A 152 -16.07 -12.57 -6.27
N MET A 153 -15.29 -13.65 -6.30
CA MET A 153 -14.76 -14.28 -5.08
C MET A 153 -13.90 -13.29 -4.28
N SER A 154 -12.97 -12.58 -4.94
CA SER A 154 -12.14 -11.59 -4.25
C SER A 154 -12.94 -10.46 -3.62
N LEU A 155 -14.03 -10.01 -4.27
CA LEU A 155 -14.91 -8.97 -3.75
C LEU A 155 -15.57 -9.39 -2.43
N SER A 156 -15.91 -10.68 -2.27
CA SER A 156 -16.49 -11.23 -1.05
C SER A 156 -15.53 -11.26 0.15
N LEU A 157 -14.22 -11.19 -0.11
CA LEU A 157 -13.18 -11.19 0.92
C LEU A 157 -12.80 -9.77 1.38
N LEU A 158 -13.30 -8.72 0.71
CA LEU A 158 -12.93 -7.35 1.03
C LEU A 158 -13.66 -6.84 2.29
N PRO A 159 -13.01 -5.99 3.11
CA PRO A 159 -13.68 -5.35 4.22
C PRO A 159 -14.89 -4.52 3.77
N PRO A 160 -16.01 -4.49 4.52
CA PRO A 160 -17.23 -3.76 4.15
C PRO A 160 -17.03 -2.26 3.90
N THR A 161 -16.05 -1.66 4.58
CA THR A 161 -15.71 -0.23 4.48
C THR A 161 -14.72 0.10 3.37
N ALA A 162 -14.12 -0.91 2.71
CA ALA A 162 -13.19 -0.71 1.62
C ALA A 162 -13.92 -0.05 0.43
N LEU A 163 -13.25 0.87 -0.24
CA LEU A 163 -13.73 1.49 -1.47
C LEU A 163 -13.32 0.61 -2.66
N VAL A 164 -14.26 0.29 -3.53
CA VAL A 164 -14.01 -0.44 -4.78
C VAL A 164 -14.37 0.40 -5.99
N GLY A 165 -13.59 0.21 -7.06
CA GLY A 165 -13.84 0.79 -8.38
C GLY A 165 -13.54 -0.21 -9.48
N LEU A 166 -14.09 0.04 -10.67
CA LEU A 166 -13.87 -0.80 -11.84
C LEU A 166 -13.51 0.03 -13.08
N ILE A 167 -12.48 -0.42 -13.77
CA ILE A 167 -12.06 0.03 -15.09
C ILE A 167 -11.97 -1.22 -15.97
N THR A 168 -12.65 -1.23 -17.10
CA THR A 168 -12.49 -2.26 -18.12
C THR A 168 -11.78 -1.67 -19.32
N PHE A 169 -10.97 -2.46 -20.01
CA PHE A 169 -10.27 -1.98 -21.19
C PHE A 169 -10.14 -3.06 -22.26
N GLY A 170 -10.17 -2.60 -23.50
CA GLY A 170 -9.81 -3.36 -24.69
C GLY A 170 -9.18 -2.39 -25.67
N ARG A 171 -9.87 -2.11 -26.79
CA ARG A 171 -9.49 -1.01 -27.70
C ARG A 171 -9.65 0.36 -27.05
N MET A 172 -10.68 0.50 -26.22
CA MET A 172 -11.00 1.71 -25.45
C MET A 172 -10.87 1.39 -23.96
N VAL A 173 -10.75 2.44 -23.14
CA VAL A 173 -10.76 2.32 -21.67
C VAL A 173 -12.09 2.84 -21.15
N GLN A 174 -12.77 2.08 -20.32
CA GLN A 174 -14.06 2.41 -19.73
C GLN A 174 -13.92 2.52 -18.22
N VAL A 175 -14.22 3.69 -17.66
CA VAL A 175 -14.27 3.93 -16.20
C VAL A 175 -15.73 3.83 -15.77
N HIS A 176 -16.05 2.85 -14.92
CA HIS A 176 -17.43 2.57 -14.51
C HIS A 176 -17.86 3.42 -13.32
N GLU A 177 -19.05 3.99 -13.41
CA GLU A 177 -19.69 4.73 -12.34
C GLU A 177 -20.61 3.81 -11.54
N LEU A 178 -20.21 3.48 -10.31
CA LEU A 178 -20.87 2.48 -9.47
C LEU A 178 -21.99 3.07 -8.59
N GLY A 179 -22.09 4.40 -8.52
CA GLY A 179 -23.08 5.09 -7.68
C GLY A 179 -24.44 5.35 -8.36
N CYS A 180 -24.70 4.83 -9.55
CA CYS A 180 -25.97 5.01 -10.24
C CYS A 180 -26.92 3.85 -9.95
N GLU A 181 -28.13 4.15 -9.46
CA GLU A 181 -29.21 3.18 -9.29
C GLU A 181 -29.95 2.98 -10.63
N GLY A 182 -30.16 1.73 -11.04
CA GLY A 182 -30.95 1.36 -12.21
C GLY A 182 -30.30 1.55 -13.59
N ILE A 183 -29.17 2.28 -13.70
CA ILE A 183 -28.44 2.46 -14.97
C ILE A 183 -26.93 2.38 -14.72
N SER A 184 -26.26 1.43 -15.37
CA SER A 184 -24.79 1.38 -15.41
C SER A 184 -24.26 2.44 -16.39
N LYS A 185 -23.50 3.42 -15.87
CA LYS A 185 -22.86 4.47 -16.68
C LYS A 185 -21.35 4.24 -16.70
N SER A 186 -20.73 4.45 -17.86
CA SER A 186 -19.27 4.40 -17.99
C SER A 186 -18.73 5.53 -18.85
N TYR A 187 -17.53 6.01 -18.51
CA TYR A 187 -16.81 7.03 -19.26
C TYR A 187 -15.81 6.36 -20.18
N VAL A 188 -15.94 6.59 -21.49
CA VAL A 188 -15.12 5.94 -22.51
C VAL A 188 -14.00 6.86 -22.97
N PHE A 189 -12.76 6.42 -22.79
CA PHE A 189 -11.56 7.09 -23.23
C PHE A 189 -10.90 6.35 -24.39
N ARG A 190 -10.30 7.11 -25.30
CA ARG A 190 -9.54 6.54 -26.41
C ARG A 190 -8.24 5.94 -25.90
N GLY A 191 -8.06 4.64 -26.11
CA GLY A 191 -6.84 3.89 -25.72
C GLY A 191 -5.57 4.23 -26.50
N THR A 192 -5.54 5.35 -27.23
CA THR A 192 -4.39 5.83 -28.03
C THR A 192 -3.83 7.16 -27.54
N LYS A 193 -4.47 7.80 -26.55
CA LYS A 193 -4.07 9.11 -26.04
C LYS A 193 -3.89 9.02 -24.54
N ASP A 194 -2.69 9.34 -24.06
CA ASP A 194 -2.45 9.48 -22.63
C ASP A 194 -3.20 10.69 -22.07
N LEU A 195 -3.69 10.53 -20.85
CA LEU A 195 -4.42 11.55 -20.11
C LEU A 195 -3.67 11.89 -18.83
N ASN A 196 -3.51 13.17 -18.55
CA ASN A 196 -2.95 13.63 -17.29
C ASN A 196 -4.05 13.66 -16.20
N ALA A 197 -3.66 13.53 -14.93
CA ALA A 197 -4.56 13.53 -13.78
C ALA A 197 -5.51 14.74 -13.76
N LYS A 198 -5.02 15.94 -14.12
CA LYS A 198 -5.85 17.17 -14.21
C LYS A 198 -6.93 17.09 -15.29
N GLN A 199 -6.57 16.60 -16.48
CA GLN A 199 -7.52 16.45 -17.59
C GLN A 199 -8.57 15.39 -17.25
N LEU A 200 -8.15 14.30 -16.61
CA LEU A 200 -9.06 13.27 -16.12
C LEU A 200 -10.02 13.82 -15.06
N GLN A 201 -9.52 14.66 -14.15
CA GLN A 201 -10.33 15.33 -13.14
C GLN A 201 -11.43 16.22 -13.76
N GLU A 202 -11.09 17.00 -14.79
CA GLU A 202 -12.02 17.86 -15.52
C GLU A 202 -13.07 17.03 -16.26
N MET A 203 -12.63 16.02 -17.03
CA MET A 203 -13.54 15.17 -17.83
C MET A 203 -14.49 14.32 -16.99
N LEU A 204 -14.04 13.84 -15.83
CA LEU A 204 -14.88 13.07 -14.91
C LEU A 204 -15.72 13.96 -13.97
N GLY A 205 -15.59 15.29 -14.08
CA GLY A 205 -16.30 16.24 -13.22
C GLY A 205 -15.95 16.08 -11.74
N LEU A 206 -14.70 15.72 -11.45
CA LEU A 206 -14.14 15.52 -10.11
C LEU A 206 -13.59 16.81 -9.51
N MET A 207 -13.92 17.97 -10.09
CA MET A 207 -13.59 19.25 -9.50
C MET A 207 -14.17 19.33 -8.09
N LYS A 208 -13.32 19.75 -7.14
CA LYS A 208 -13.81 20.28 -5.88
C LYS A 208 -14.79 21.40 -6.26
N PRO A 209 -16.02 21.45 -5.70
CA PRO A 209 -16.78 22.68 -5.78
C PRO A 209 -15.83 23.78 -5.32
N SER A 210 -15.55 24.76 -6.19
CA SER A 210 -14.92 25.98 -5.73
C SER A 210 -15.78 26.46 -4.58
N ALA A 211 -15.16 26.71 -3.43
CA ALA A 211 -15.82 27.37 -2.33
C ALA A 211 -16.27 28.75 -2.85
N ALA A 212 -17.48 28.80 -3.39
CA ALA A 212 -18.21 30.03 -3.57
C ALA A 212 -18.37 30.61 -2.16
N GLN A 213 -17.75 31.76 -1.96
CA GLN A 213 -17.89 32.69 -0.84
C GLN A 213 -19.06 32.37 0.10
N GLY A 214 -18.72 31.83 1.27
CA GLY A 214 -19.64 31.68 2.40
C GLY A 214 -18.87 31.38 3.67
N ARG A 215 -18.60 32.42 4.47
CA ARG A 215 -17.98 32.30 5.79
C ARG A 215 -18.89 31.46 6.71
N GLY A 216 -18.43 30.27 7.08
CA GLY A 216 -19.02 29.46 8.15
C GLY A 216 -17.99 28.45 8.67
N PRO A 217 -17.65 28.43 9.97
CA PRO A 217 -16.66 27.50 10.52
C PRO A 217 -17.36 26.18 10.87
N GLN A 218 -17.46 25.27 9.91
CA GLN A 218 -17.68 23.84 10.15
C GLN A 218 -17.37 23.10 8.85
N ALA A 219 -16.10 22.79 8.63
CA ALA A 219 -15.68 21.87 7.58
C ALA A 219 -16.10 20.45 8.01
N ALA A 220 -17.31 20.05 7.67
CA ALA A 220 -17.70 18.64 7.74
C ALA A 220 -16.71 17.83 6.88
N PRO A 221 -16.20 16.68 7.37
CA PRO A 221 -15.33 15.83 6.57
C PRO A 221 -16.07 15.43 5.30
N GLN A 222 -15.57 15.86 4.14
CA GLN A 222 -16.14 15.46 2.86
C GLN A 222 -16.11 13.94 2.74
N PRO A 223 -17.17 13.30 2.21
CA PRO A 223 -17.18 11.86 2.07
C PRO A 223 -16.04 11.41 1.16
N LEU A 224 -15.23 10.47 1.64
CA LEU A 224 -14.15 9.84 0.90
C LEU A 224 -14.67 9.02 -0.30
N SER A 225 -15.93 8.57 -0.24
CA SER A 225 -16.64 7.88 -1.31
C SER A 225 -17.04 8.83 -2.43
N ASN A 226 -16.95 8.35 -3.67
CA ASN A 226 -17.31 9.10 -4.87
C ASN A 226 -18.03 8.20 -5.88
N ARG A 227 -18.61 8.79 -6.93
CA ARG A 227 -19.34 8.09 -7.99
C ARG A 227 -18.58 6.90 -8.61
N PHE A 228 -17.24 6.96 -8.66
CA PHE A 228 -16.37 5.89 -9.19
C PHE A 228 -15.76 4.95 -8.14
N LEU A 229 -15.75 5.35 -6.87
CA LEU A 229 -15.16 4.60 -5.76
C LEU A 229 -16.17 4.54 -4.61
N GLN A 230 -16.84 3.42 -4.48
CA GLN A 230 -17.93 3.24 -3.52
C GLN A 230 -17.58 2.16 -2.49
N PRO A 231 -18.07 2.26 -1.23
CA PRO A 231 -17.87 1.22 -0.23
C PRO A 231 -18.47 -0.12 -0.66
N VAL A 232 -17.75 -1.23 -0.45
CA VAL A 232 -18.19 -2.59 -0.82
C VAL A 232 -19.60 -2.86 -0.33
N GLN A 233 -19.88 -2.59 0.95
CA GLN A 233 -21.18 -2.85 1.57
C GLN A 233 -22.39 -2.14 0.92
N LYS A 234 -22.16 -1.14 0.06
CA LYS A 234 -23.24 -0.39 -0.62
C LYS A 234 -23.50 -0.88 -2.04
N ILE A 235 -22.51 -1.50 -2.67
CA ILE A 235 -22.50 -1.78 -4.11
C ILE A 235 -22.06 -3.22 -4.43
N ASP A 236 -22.03 -4.09 -3.43
CA ASP A 236 -21.61 -5.48 -3.56
C ASP A 236 -22.45 -6.24 -4.59
N MET A 237 -23.78 -6.16 -4.51
CA MET A 237 -24.70 -6.78 -5.47
C MET A 237 -24.53 -6.18 -6.86
N ASN A 238 -24.61 -4.85 -6.98
CA ASN A 238 -24.47 -4.15 -8.27
C ASN A 238 -23.14 -4.44 -8.96
N LEU A 239 -22.04 -4.50 -8.20
CA LEU A 239 -20.72 -4.78 -8.76
C LEU A 239 -20.58 -6.26 -9.12
N THR A 240 -21.18 -7.17 -8.36
CA THR A 240 -21.20 -8.60 -8.68
C THR A 240 -21.94 -8.86 -9.98
N ASP A 241 -23.11 -8.23 -10.17
CA ASP A 241 -23.90 -8.31 -11.39
C ASP A 241 -23.13 -7.72 -12.58
N LEU A 242 -22.55 -6.52 -12.41
CA LEU A 242 -21.76 -5.86 -13.44
C LEU A 242 -20.53 -6.71 -13.85
N LEU A 243 -19.83 -7.31 -12.89
CA LEU A 243 -18.74 -8.26 -13.17
C LEU A 243 -19.24 -9.48 -13.94
N GLY A 244 -20.40 -10.03 -13.59
CA GLY A 244 -21.04 -11.14 -14.31
C GLY A 244 -21.39 -10.79 -15.76
N GLU A 245 -21.87 -9.58 -15.99
CA GLU A 245 -22.28 -9.06 -17.30
C GLU A 245 -21.11 -8.61 -18.20
N LEU A 246 -19.86 -8.66 -17.73
CA LEU A 246 -18.71 -8.27 -18.56
C LEU A 246 -18.65 -9.12 -19.85
N GLN A 247 -18.47 -8.46 -20.98
CA GLN A 247 -18.34 -9.12 -22.28
C GLN A 247 -16.96 -8.85 -22.88
N ARG A 248 -16.58 -9.66 -23.88
CA ARG A 248 -15.37 -9.41 -24.66
C ARG A 248 -15.41 -8.04 -25.33
N ASP A 249 -14.23 -7.51 -25.63
CA ASP A 249 -14.10 -6.29 -26.43
C ASP A 249 -14.89 -6.46 -27.75
N PRO A 250 -15.86 -5.57 -28.05
CA PRO A 250 -16.78 -5.76 -29.18
C PRO A 250 -16.11 -5.57 -30.55
N TRP A 251 -14.83 -5.17 -30.57
CA TRP A 251 -14.13 -4.86 -31.82
C TRP A 251 -13.60 -6.14 -32.48
N PRO A 252 -13.95 -6.38 -33.76
CA PRO A 252 -13.50 -7.57 -34.46
C PRO A 252 -11.98 -7.55 -34.66
N VAL A 253 -11.38 -8.74 -34.51
CA VAL A 253 -9.95 -8.96 -34.73
C VAL A 253 -9.76 -9.54 -36.12
N THR A 254 -9.11 -8.79 -37.02
CA THR A 254 -8.83 -9.27 -38.38
C THR A 254 -7.88 -10.47 -38.35
N GLN A 255 -8.05 -11.42 -39.27
CA GLN A 255 -7.21 -12.61 -39.37
C GLN A 255 -5.72 -12.26 -39.38
N GLY A 256 -4.92 -13.00 -38.59
CA GLY A 256 -3.47 -12.77 -38.45
C GLY A 256 -3.08 -11.54 -37.62
N LYS A 257 -4.03 -10.77 -37.08
CA LYS A 257 -3.74 -9.65 -36.17
C LYS A 257 -4.10 -9.99 -34.73
N ARG A 258 -3.49 -9.25 -33.80
CA ARG A 258 -3.83 -9.30 -32.38
C ARG A 258 -4.95 -8.30 -32.07
N PRO A 259 -5.75 -8.54 -31.02
CA PRO A 259 -6.67 -7.54 -30.50
C PRO A 259 -5.94 -6.23 -30.16
N LEU A 260 -6.66 -5.12 -30.24
CA LEU A 260 -6.13 -3.81 -29.91
C LEU A 260 -6.25 -3.60 -28.40
N ARG A 261 -5.14 -3.71 -27.66
CA ARG A 261 -5.13 -3.67 -26.20
C ARG A 261 -4.44 -2.39 -25.70
N SER A 262 -5.17 -1.58 -24.94
CA SER A 262 -4.73 -0.26 -24.48
C SER A 262 -4.30 -0.20 -23.00
N LEU A 263 -3.55 -1.21 -22.53
CA LEU A 263 -3.12 -1.35 -21.14
C LEU A 263 -2.42 -0.11 -20.57
N GLY A 264 -1.51 0.51 -21.34
CA GLY A 264 -0.77 1.69 -20.88
C GLY A 264 -1.68 2.87 -20.53
N VAL A 265 -2.69 3.12 -21.36
CA VAL A 265 -3.67 4.18 -21.11
C VAL A 265 -4.61 3.80 -19.96
N ALA A 266 -5.01 2.53 -19.87
CA ALA A 266 -5.85 2.04 -18.77
C ALA A 266 -5.17 2.24 -17.40
N MET A 267 -3.89 1.87 -17.30
CA MET A 267 -3.08 2.07 -16.08
C MET A 267 -2.85 3.55 -15.79
N SER A 268 -2.60 4.37 -16.81
CA SER A 268 -2.45 5.83 -16.66
C SER A 268 -3.72 6.47 -16.08
N ILE A 269 -4.89 6.09 -16.59
CA ILE A 269 -6.19 6.54 -16.08
C ILE A 269 -6.44 6.03 -14.65
N ALA A 270 -6.11 4.77 -14.35
CA ALA A 270 -6.26 4.20 -13.01
C ALA A 270 -5.42 4.95 -11.97
N VAL A 271 -4.14 5.20 -12.28
CA VAL A 271 -3.24 5.98 -11.41
C VAL A 271 -3.76 7.42 -11.27
N GLY A 272 -4.14 8.07 -12.36
CA GLY A 272 -4.68 9.43 -12.33
C GLY A 272 -5.97 9.55 -11.50
N LEU A 273 -6.85 8.54 -11.55
CA LEU A 273 -8.08 8.51 -10.77
C LEU A 273 -7.81 8.47 -9.26
N LEU A 274 -6.80 7.69 -8.84
CA LEU A 274 -6.39 7.58 -7.44
C LEU A 274 -5.60 8.80 -6.96
N GLU A 275 -4.73 9.34 -7.81
CA GLU A 275 -3.88 10.51 -7.51
C GLU A 275 -4.72 11.76 -7.23
N VAL A 276 -5.74 12.04 -8.04
CA VAL A 276 -6.65 13.20 -7.87
C VAL A 276 -7.33 13.20 -6.49
N ARG A 277 -7.47 12.04 -5.86
CA ARG A 277 -8.14 11.86 -4.57
C ARG A 277 -7.19 11.81 -3.38
N GLY A 278 -5.88 11.90 -3.61
CA GLY A 278 -4.88 11.88 -2.55
C GLY A 278 -4.70 10.50 -1.90
N PHE A 279 -5.26 9.44 -2.49
CA PHE A 279 -4.97 8.07 -2.08
C PHE A 279 -3.55 7.72 -2.54
N ARG A 280 -2.63 7.60 -1.58
CA ARG A 280 -1.23 7.23 -1.84
C ARG A 280 -0.99 5.73 -1.91
N PHE A 281 -1.99 4.92 -1.56
CA PHE A 281 -1.93 3.46 -1.60
C PHE A 281 -2.87 2.92 -2.67
N MET A 282 -2.28 2.29 -3.68
CA MET A 282 -2.97 1.50 -4.67
C MET A 282 -2.79 0.03 -4.30
N SER A 283 -3.79 -0.57 -3.66
CA SER A 283 -3.96 -2.02 -3.80
C SER A 283 -4.54 -2.22 -5.19
N VAL A 284 -3.67 -2.35 -6.19
CA VAL A 284 -4.09 -3.03 -7.42
C VAL A 284 -4.54 -4.38 -6.90
N ALA A 285 -5.81 -4.74 -7.10
CA ALA A 285 -6.15 -6.13 -7.27
C ALA A 285 -5.41 -6.54 -8.55
N ARG A 286 -4.12 -6.81 -8.35
CA ARG A 286 -3.22 -7.40 -9.31
C ARG A 286 -3.85 -8.77 -9.43
N SER A 287 -4.79 -8.90 -10.37
CA SER A 287 -4.96 -10.17 -11.03
C SER A 287 -3.53 -10.59 -11.32
N MET A 288 -3.14 -11.68 -10.67
CA MET A 288 -1.88 -12.37 -10.87
C MET A 288 -1.57 -12.22 -12.35
N TYR A 289 -0.54 -11.44 -12.66
CA TYR A 289 -0.25 -10.99 -14.01
C TYR A 289 0.22 -12.21 -14.80
N ARG A 290 -0.70 -13.06 -15.24
CA ARG A 290 -0.59 -13.78 -16.50
C ARG A 290 -1.14 -12.83 -17.55
N ASP A 291 -0.31 -11.87 -17.91
CA ASP A 291 -0.47 -11.22 -19.19
C ASP A 291 -0.24 -12.30 -20.24
N CYS A 292 -1.32 -12.92 -20.69
CA CYS A 292 -1.20 -14.01 -21.64
C CYS A 292 -0.63 -13.52 -22.99
N ARG A 293 -0.60 -12.19 -23.29
CA ARG A 293 -0.06 -11.63 -24.56
C ARG A 293 0.34 -10.15 -24.46
N PRO A 294 1.42 -9.69 -25.12
CA PRO A 294 1.90 -8.31 -25.01
C PRO A 294 0.88 -7.23 -25.43
N GLN A 295 1.01 -6.02 -24.85
CA GLN A 295 0.35 -4.79 -25.29
C GLN A 295 0.47 -4.63 -26.82
N SER A 296 -0.52 -4.03 -27.50
CA SER A 296 -0.49 -3.88 -28.97
C SER A 296 -0.64 -2.42 -29.44
N ARG A 297 -0.73 -1.46 -28.52
CA ARG A 297 -0.82 -0.01 -28.82
C ARG A 297 0.10 0.85 -27.94
N GLN A 298 0.77 1.82 -28.58
CA GLN A 298 1.54 2.91 -27.97
C GLN A 298 0.68 3.73 -26.99
N PRO A 299 1.29 4.28 -25.91
CA PRO A 299 2.42 5.23 -25.96
C PRO A 299 3.82 4.63 -25.74
N ARG A 300 3.93 3.43 -25.16
CA ARG A 300 5.22 2.80 -24.80
C ARG A 300 5.65 1.65 -25.72
N PHE A 301 5.19 1.66 -26.95
CA PHE A 301 5.78 0.84 -28.02
C PHE A 301 6.89 1.67 -28.67
N THR A 302 8.01 1.90 -27.98
CA THR A 302 9.25 2.19 -28.70
C THR A 302 9.70 0.87 -29.30
N SER A 303 9.29 0.62 -30.53
CA SER A 303 10.03 -0.26 -31.41
C SER A 303 11.32 0.48 -31.76
N ASP A 304 12.36 0.26 -30.96
CA ASP A 304 13.72 0.35 -31.49
C ASP A 304 13.89 -0.86 -32.41
N LEU A 305 13.68 -0.60 -33.69
CA LEU A 305 14.29 -1.31 -34.81
C LEU A 305 15.10 -0.28 -35.59
#